data_AF-A0A151UHP7-F1
#
_entry.id   AF-A0A151UHP7-F1
#
_cell.length_a   1.000
_cell.length_b   1.000
_cell.length_c   1.000
_cell.angle_alpha   90.00
_cell.angle_beta   90.00
_cell.angle_gamma   90.00
#
_symmetry.space_group_name_H-M   'P 1'
#
loop_
_entity.id
_entity.type
_entity.pdbx_description
1 polymer ?
#
loop_
_entity_poly.entity_id
_entity_poly.type
_entity_poly.pdbx_seq_one_letter_code
_entity_poly.pdbx_strand_id
1 'polypeptide(L)' 'MDPPYPSWYKPEERCDYHSNSPGHSVERCKALQFRVQGLIDAGWLKFDTNTPNIDKHPLHKHDEE' A
#
# COMPACT_ATOMS: atom_id res chain seq x y z
N MET A 1 27.40 16.10 11.66
CA MET A 1 26.12 16.49 11.04
C MET A 1 25.48 15.21 10.56
N ASP A 2 24.44 14.77 11.26
CA ASP A 2 23.64 13.65 10.77
C ASP A 2 22.91 14.07 9.50
N PRO A 3 22.80 13.20 8.48
CA PRO A 3 22.01 13.52 7.30
C PRO A 3 20.56 13.82 7.73
N PRO A 4 19.92 14.84 7.14
CA PRO A 4 18.56 15.24 7.51
C PRO A 4 17.52 14.16 7.21
N TYR A 5 17.89 13.16 6.38
CA TYR A 5 17.02 12.07 5.97
C TYR A 5 17.67 10.70 6.21
N PRO A 6 16.88 9.68 6.58
CA PRO A 6 17.36 8.31 6.71
C PRO A 6 17.83 7.70 5.37
N SER A 7 18.66 6.66 5.41
CA SER A 7 19.18 5.99 4.21
C SER A 7 18.11 5.35 3.31
N TRP A 8 16.92 5.08 3.83
CA TRP A 8 15.80 4.54 3.06
C TRP A 8 14.97 5.60 2.33
N TYR A 9 15.18 6.88 2.64
CA TYR A 9 14.46 8.00 2.04
C TYR A 9 14.87 8.18 0.58
N LYS A 10 13.88 8.18 -0.29
CA LYS A 10 13.98 8.39 -1.73
C LYS A 10 13.11 9.59 -2.14
N PRO A 11 13.69 10.78 -2.35
CA PRO A 11 12.95 12.02 -2.63
C PRO A 11 12.06 11.96 -3.88
N GLU A 12 12.29 11.02 -4.78
CA GLU A 12 11.56 10.76 -6.01
C GLU A 12 10.32 9.88 -5.80
N GLU A 13 10.30 9.04 -4.77
CA GLU A 13 9.15 8.18 -4.46
C GLU A 13 8.07 8.96 -3.70
N ARG A 14 6.81 8.57 -3.89
CA ARG A 14 5.63 9.18 -3.25
C ARG A 14 4.76 8.10 -2.63
N CYS A 15 4.16 8.39 -1.48
CA CYS A 15 3.32 7.44 -0.75
C CYS A 15 1.86 7.89 -0.72
N ASP A 16 1.00 7.19 -1.46
CA ASP A 16 -0.44 7.51 -1.56
C ASP A 16 -1.15 7.44 -0.20
N TYR A 17 -0.73 6.50 0.65
CA TYR A 17 -1.25 6.36 2.01
C TYR A 17 -0.99 7.61 2.88
N HIS A 18 0.07 8.37 2.56
CA HIS A 18 0.39 9.66 3.20
C HIS A 18 0.04 10.84 2.30
N SER A 19 -1.04 10.76 1.53
CA SER A 19 -1.50 11.84 0.64
C SER A 19 -0.43 12.26 -0.37
N ASN A 20 0.24 11.28 -0.98
CA ASN A 20 1.29 11.47 -1.98
C ASN A 20 2.54 12.20 -1.43
N SER A 21 2.85 12.05 -0.14
CA SER A 21 4.04 12.67 0.48
C SER A 21 5.34 12.07 -0.09
N PRO A 22 6.40 12.88 -0.27
CA PRO A 22 7.70 12.42 -0.77
C PRO A 22 8.46 11.53 0.23
N GLY A 23 9.29 10.62 -0.28
CA GLY A 23 10.31 9.93 0.50
C GLY A 23 10.28 8.40 0.43
N HIS A 24 9.12 7.81 0.19
CA HIS A 24 8.99 6.36 0.01
C HIS A 24 7.72 6.05 -0.79
N SER A 25 7.71 4.90 -1.44
CA SER A 25 6.55 4.32 -2.12
C SER A 25 5.57 3.68 -1.13
N VAL A 26 4.30 3.50 -1.54
CA VAL A 26 3.26 2.91 -0.69
C VAL A 26 3.60 1.47 -0.24
N GLU A 27 4.26 0.70 -1.10
CA GLU A 27 4.73 -0.67 -0.84
C GLU A 27 5.75 -0.70 0.31
N ARG A 28 6.56 0.36 0.43
CA ARG A 28 7.60 0.50 1.46
C ARG A 28 7.10 1.23 2.70
N CYS A 29 5.83 1.62 2.75
CA CYS A 29 5.25 2.34 3.88
C CYS A 29 5.10 1.42 5.10
N LYS A 30 6.03 1.57 6.06
CA LYS A 30 5.99 0.80 7.32
C LYS A 30 4.72 1.06 8.13
N ALA A 31 4.23 2.31 8.15
CA ALA A 31 3.02 2.65 8.88
C ALA A 31 1.80 1.89 8.34
N LEU A 32 1.67 1.81 7.01
CA LEU A 32 0.63 1.02 6.37
C LEU A 32 0.78 -0.48 6.69
N GLN A 33 1.99 -1.03 6.55
CA GLN A 33 2.25 -2.44 6.86
C GLN A 33 1.84 -2.81 8.29
N PHE A 34 2.18 -1.97 9.28
CA PHE A 34 1.80 -2.21 10.68
C PHE A 34 0.30 -2.12 10.90
N ARG A 35 -0.40 -1.18 10.24
CA ARG A 35 -1.87 -1.10 10.35
C ARG A 35 -2.54 -2.32 9.72
N VAL A 36 -2.09 -2.75 8.54
CA VAL A 36 -2.59 -3.97 7.89
C VAL A 36 -2.37 -5.18 8.79
N GLN A 37 -1.16 -5.33 9.37
CA GLN A 37 -0.89 -6.42 10.30
C GLN A 37 -1.80 -6.37 11.54
N GLY A 38 -2.01 -5.20 12.12
CA GLY A 38 -2.93 -5.05 13.26
C GLY A 38 -4.38 -5.45 12.93
N LEU A 39 -4.84 -5.19 11.70
CA LEU A 39 -6.16 -5.65 11.24
C LEU A 39 -6.22 -7.18 11.05
N ILE A 40 -5.11 -7.79 10.61
CA ILE A 40 -5.00 -9.24 10.52
C ILE A 40 -5.02 -9.87 11.91
N ASP A 41 -4.22 -9.34 12.83
CA ASP A 41 -4.10 -9.86 14.19
C ASP A 41 -5.43 -9.72 14.97
N ALA A 42 -6.19 -8.65 14.69
CA ALA A 42 -7.55 -8.47 15.23
C ALA A 42 -8.59 -9.39 14.58
N GLY A 43 -8.25 -10.12 13.52
CA GLY A 43 -9.16 -10.97 12.74
C GLY A 43 -10.15 -10.18 11.86
N TRP A 44 -9.92 -8.88 11.67
CA TRP A 44 -10.80 -8.01 10.88
C TRP A 44 -10.47 -8.07 9.38
N LEU A 45 -9.23 -8.44 9.07
CA LEU A 45 -8.74 -8.59 7.72
C LEU A 45 -8.13 -9.98 7.55
N LYS A 46 -8.59 -10.73 6.56
CA LYS A 46 -8.01 -12.03 6.22
C LYS A 46 -7.70 -12.06 4.73
N PHE A 47 -6.49 -12.46 4.40
CA PHE A 47 -6.08 -12.72 3.02
C PHE A 47 -6.18 -14.22 2.77
N ASP A 48 -7.13 -14.65 1.95
CA ASP A 48 -7.18 -16.04 1.49
C ASP A 48 -6.20 -16.21 0.32
N THR A 49 -5.16 -17.03 0.52
CA THR A 49 -4.16 -17.32 -0.53
C THR A 49 -4.73 -18.04 -1.75
N ASN A 50 -6.00 -18.47 -1.68
CA ASN A 50 -6.72 -19.19 -2.73
C ASN A 50 -7.80 -18.35 -3.43
N THR A 51 -7.91 -17.06 -3.12
CA THR A 51 -8.86 -16.18 -3.83
C THR A 51 -8.36 -15.89 -5.24
N PRO A 52 -9.24 -15.93 -6.27
CA PRO A 52 -8.87 -15.49 -7.60
C PRO A 52 -8.51 -14.00 -7.50
N ASN A 53 -7.24 -13.70 -7.78
CA ASN A 53 -6.73 -12.38 -8.08
C ASN A 53 -7.76 -11.56 -8.89
N ILE A 54 -7.92 -10.27 -8.59
CA ILE A 54 -8.82 -9.35 -9.30
C ILE A 54 -8.55 -9.35 -10.83
N ASP A 55 -7.35 -9.74 -11.27
CA ASP A 55 -7.05 -10.00 -12.70
C ASP A 55 -7.96 -11.07 -13.35
N LYS A 56 -8.63 -11.92 -12.56
CA LYS A 56 -9.57 -12.96 -13.04
C LYS A 56 -11.03 -12.51 -13.00
N HIS A 57 -11.34 -11.36 -12.42
CA HIS A 57 -12.67 -10.78 -12.44
C HIS A 57 -12.57 -9.38 -13.07
N PRO A 58 -12.48 -9.27 -14.41
CA PRO A 58 -12.54 -7.97 -15.05
C PRO A 58 -13.81 -7.26 -14.56
N LEU A 59 -13.62 -6.10 -13.93
CA LEU A 59 -14.74 -5.21 -13.60
C LEU A 59 -15.50 -5.00 -14.90
N HIS A 60 -16.81 -5.31 -14.89
CA HIS A 60 -17.65 -5.06 -16.06
C HIS A 60 -17.42 -3.62 -16.50
N LYS A 61 -16.91 -3.44 -17.71
CA LYS A 61 -16.93 -2.13 -18.35
C LYS A 61 -18.40 -1.75 -18.42
N HIS A 62 -18.76 -0.67 -17.77
CA HIS A 62 -20.02 -0.02 -18.10
C HIS A 62 -19.75 0.66 -19.43
N ASP A 63 -20.40 0.17 -20.49
CA ASP A 63 -20.40 0.87 -21.76
C ASP A 63 -21.18 2.17 -21.52
N GLU A 64 -20.47 3.30 -21.54
CA GLU A 64 -21.08 4.63 -21.57
C GLU A 64 -21.54 4.85 -23.02
N GLU A 65 -22.87 4.97 -23.20
CA GLU A 65 -23.50 5.49 -24.42
C GLU A 65 -23.25 7.00 -24.56
#